data_AF-A0A386YJF1-F1
#
_entry.id   AF-A0A386YJF1-F1
#
_cell.length_a   1.000
_cell.length_b   1.000
_cell.length_c   1.000
_cell.angle_alpha   90.00
_cell.angle_beta   90.00
_cell.angle_gamma   90.00
#
_symmetry.space_group_name_H-M   'P 1'
#
loop_
_entity.id
_entity.type
_entity.pdbx_description
1 polymer ?
#
loop_
_entity_poly.entity_id
_entity_poly.type
_entity_poly.pdbx_seq_one_letter_code
_entity_poly.pdbx_strand_id
1 'polypeptide(L)'
;FGICLGHQLMGLAAGAKTYKMRYGHRGFNQPCVDLRTSKCYMTSQNHGYAIDEETLPSEWLRYCDANDGCVEGIIHMTYPWFSLQFHPEASGGPTDTLFLMRDFIYSLGKSGSIPLHIRRHFTSRSMEGGILLLSSGGISIGQAGEFDYSG
;
A
#
# COMPACT_ATOMS: atom_id res chain seq x y z
N PHE A 1 -5.53 15.92 4.80
CA PHE A 1 -4.84 15.06 3.84
C PHE A 1 -3.42 15.56 3.68
N GLY A 2 -2.41 14.69 3.91
CA GLY A 2 -0.99 15.03 3.75
C GLY A 2 -0.29 14.06 2.82
N ILE A 3 0.66 14.53 2.01
CA ILE A 3 1.44 13.72 1.06
C ILE A 3 2.93 13.93 1.35
N CYS A 4 3.70 12.84 1.40
CA CYS A 4 5.14 12.82 1.62
C CYS A 4 5.56 13.62 2.88
N LEU A 5 6.09 14.83 2.73
CA LEU A 5 6.38 15.69 3.88
C LEU A 5 5.13 15.98 4.73
N GLY A 6 3.97 16.13 4.10
CA GLY A 6 2.70 16.34 4.81
C GLY A 6 2.30 15.15 5.71
N HIS A 7 2.74 13.94 5.37
CA HIS A 7 2.58 12.76 6.22
C HIS A 7 3.43 12.85 7.48
N GLN A 8 4.71 13.20 7.32
CA GLN A 8 5.64 13.37 8.43
C GLN A 8 5.17 14.46 9.39
N LEU A 9 4.71 15.60 8.87
CA LEU A 9 4.17 16.69 9.67
C LEU A 9 2.89 16.30 10.41
N MET A 10 2.02 15.50 9.79
CA MET A 10 0.82 14.98 10.44
C MET A 10 1.17 14.02 11.58
N GLY A 11 2.13 13.13 11.37
CA GLY A 11 2.64 12.25 12.43
C GLY A 11 3.20 13.02 13.62
N LEU A 12 4.05 14.03 13.36
CA LEU A 12 4.60 14.89 14.39
C LEU A 12 3.49 15.64 15.16
N ALA A 13 2.49 16.18 14.46
CA ALA A 13 1.36 16.86 15.08
C ALA A 13 0.47 15.91 15.92
N ALA A 14 0.42 14.62 15.55
CA ALA A 14 -0.25 13.58 16.32
C ALA A 14 0.57 13.10 17.54
N GLY A 15 1.83 13.52 17.69
CA GLY A 15 2.70 13.13 18.80
C GLY A 15 3.69 11.99 18.47
N ALA A 16 3.72 11.51 17.24
CA ALA A 16 4.74 10.57 16.79
C ALA A 16 6.09 11.27 16.57
N LYS A 17 7.16 10.49 16.44
CA LYS A 17 8.49 10.96 16.05
C LYS A 17 8.77 10.61 14.60
N THR A 18 9.73 11.32 14.00
CA THR A 18 10.29 10.97 12.70
C THR A 18 11.77 10.68 12.83
N TYR A 19 12.28 9.83 11.94
CA TYR A 19 13.69 9.47 11.90
C TYR A 19 14.23 9.52 10.48
N LYS A 20 15.54 9.71 10.35
CA LYS A 20 16.24 9.65 9.06
C LYS A 20 16.48 8.19 8.71
N MET A 21 16.02 7.79 7.54
CA MET A 21 16.20 6.43 7.04
C MET A 21 17.66 6.21 6.63
N ARG A 22 18.16 4.97 6.81
CA ARG A 22 19.47 4.57 6.29
C ARG A 22 19.48 4.59 4.76
N TYR A 23 18.44 4.02 4.16
CA TYR A 23 18.17 4.05 2.73
C TYR A 23 16.77 4.62 2.56
N GLY A 24 16.66 5.78 1.92
CA GLY A 24 15.35 6.39 1.64
C GLY A 24 14.69 5.74 0.43
N HIS A 25 13.37 5.64 0.43
CA HIS A 25 12.64 5.09 -0.70
C HIS A 25 12.57 6.08 -1.86
N ARG A 26 13.09 5.64 -3.01
CA ARG A 26 13.16 6.41 -4.26
C ARG A 26 12.88 5.49 -5.44
N GLY A 27 11.72 5.62 -6.06
CA GLY A 27 11.34 4.80 -7.21
C GLY A 27 9.85 4.76 -7.46
N PHE A 28 9.47 4.00 -8.47
CA PHE A 28 8.08 3.81 -8.93
C PHE A 28 7.56 2.39 -8.69
N ASN A 29 8.32 1.60 -7.92
CA ASN A 29 8.07 0.19 -7.69
C ASN A 29 8.11 -0.15 -6.18
N GLN A 30 7.71 0.80 -5.32
CA GLN A 30 7.67 0.55 -3.89
C GLN A 30 6.32 -0.09 -3.52
N PRO A 31 6.31 -1.32 -2.95
CA PRO A 31 5.08 -2.02 -2.60
C PRO A 31 4.54 -1.54 -1.25
N CYS A 32 3.32 -1.04 -1.23
CA CYS A 32 2.68 -0.50 -0.03
C CYS A 32 1.42 -1.30 0.33
N VAL A 33 1.36 -1.81 1.55
CA VAL A 33 0.24 -2.62 2.07
C VAL A 33 -0.68 -1.76 2.94
N ASP A 34 -1.96 -1.72 2.59
CA ASP A 34 -3.01 -1.21 3.47
C ASP A 34 -3.34 -2.25 4.53
N LEU A 35 -2.93 -2.04 5.78
CA LEU A 35 -3.13 -3.01 6.86
C LEU A 35 -4.61 -3.23 7.21
N ARG A 36 -5.51 -2.34 6.77
CA ARG A 36 -6.96 -2.46 7.01
C ARG A 36 -7.60 -3.46 6.05
N THR A 37 -7.12 -3.51 4.81
CA THR A 37 -7.71 -4.32 3.73
C THR A 37 -6.83 -5.47 3.28
N SER A 38 -5.55 -5.48 3.70
CA SER A 38 -4.51 -6.41 3.25
C SER A 38 -4.23 -6.33 1.75
N LYS A 39 -4.62 -5.23 1.09
CA LYS A 39 -4.28 -4.98 -0.31
C LYS A 39 -2.90 -4.35 -0.42
N CYS A 40 -2.13 -4.79 -1.40
CA CYS A 40 -0.85 -4.18 -1.77
C CYS A 40 -1.04 -3.33 -3.03
N TYR A 41 -0.35 -2.19 -3.08
CA TYR A 41 -0.34 -1.25 -4.19
C TYR A 41 1.10 -0.93 -4.56
N MET A 42 1.38 -0.76 -5.86
CA MET A 42 2.66 -0.20 -6.28
C MET A 42 2.58 1.32 -6.19
N THR A 43 3.60 1.95 -5.61
CA THR A 43 3.60 3.40 -5.36
C THR A 43 4.87 4.08 -5.88
N SER A 44 4.75 5.39 -6.13
CA SER A 44 5.89 6.27 -6.36
C SER A 44 6.29 6.96 -5.06
N GLN A 45 7.56 6.86 -4.69
CA GLN A 45 8.12 7.41 -3.46
C GLN A 45 9.42 8.16 -3.71
N ASN A 46 9.65 9.22 -2.94
CA ASN A 46 10.88 9.99 -2.95
C ASN A 46 11.09 10.70 -1.60
N HIS A 47 11.45 9.93 -0.56
CA HIS A 47 11.74 10.47 0.77
C HIS A 47 12.94 9.78 1.42
N GLY A 48 13.45 10.38 2.50
CA GLY A 48 14.54 9.82 3.31
C GLY A 48 14.30 9.93 4.81
N TYR A 49 13.07 10.27 5.20
CA TYR A 49 12.58 10.30 6.57
C TYR A 49 11.27 9.51 6.61
N ALA A 50 10.98 8.92 7.76
CA ALA A 50 9.76 8.16 8.00
C ALA A 50 9.24 8.43 9.42
N ILE A 51 7.97 8.09 9.67
CA ILE A 51 7.39 8.07 11.02
C ILE A 51 7.90 6.84 11.76
N ASP A 52 8.26 7.02 13.03
CA ASP A 52 8.57 5.92 13.95
C ASP A 52 7.26 5.28 14.45
N GLU A 53 7.00 4.05 14.00
CA GLU A 53 5.81 3.27 14.34
C GLU A 53 5.60 3.14 15.85
N GLU A 54 6.67 2.93 16.62
CA GLU A 54 6.57 2.67 18.06
C GLU A 54 6.03 3.89 18.83
N THR A 55 6.15 5.08 18.22
CA THR A 55 5.71 6.35 18.80
C THR A 55 4.35 6.81 18.28
N LEU A 56 3.79 6.12 17.27
CA LEU A 56 2.51 6.50 16.70
C LEU A 56 1.37 6.10 17.65
N PRO A 57 0.48 7.03 18.02
CA PRO A 57 -0.65 6.70 18.88
C PRO A 57 -1.59 5.64 18.28
N SER A 58 -2.25 4.87 19.15
CA SER A 58 -3.06 3.72 18.76
C SER A 58 -4.29 4.05 17.91
N GLU A 59 -4.77 5.30 17.91
CA GLU A 59 -5.92 5.73 17.11
C GLU A 59 -5.61 5.91 15.60
N TRP A 60 -4.39 5.60 15.17
CA TRP A 60 -3.97 5.69 13.77
C TRP A 60 -3.80 4.31 13.14
N LEU A 61 -4.63 4.02 12.14
CA LEU A 61 -4.46 2.89 11.22
C LEU A 61 -3.37 3.22 10.20
N ARG A 62 -2.69 2.21 9.66
CA ARG A 62 -1.46 2.41 8.88
C ARG A 62 -1.48 1.72 7.52
N TYR A 63 -0.70 2.30 6.62
CA TYR A 63 -0.11 1.61 5.48
C TYR A 63 1.36 1.34 5.80
N CYS A 64 1.90 0.23 5.33
CA CYS A 64 3.31 -0.12 5.53
C CYS A 64 3.97 -0.55 4.23
N ASP A 65 5.24 -0.21 4.05
CA ASP A 65 6.06 -0.76 2.96
C ASP A 65 6.21 -2.28 3.15
N ALA A 66 6.07 -3.05 2.07
CA ALA A 66 6.12 -4.50 2.13
C ALA A 66 7.56 -5.05 2.20
N ASN A 67 8.56 -4.26 1.79
CA ASN A 67 9.96 -4.67 1.80
C ASN A 67 10.59 -4.50 3.18
N ASP A 68 10.30 -3.39 3.88
CA ASP A 68 10.96 -3.07 5.15
C ASP A 68 10.03 -2.70 6.32
N GLY A 69 8.72 -2.62 6.10
CA GLY A 69 7.73 -2.36 7.14
C GLY A 69 7.58 -0.89 7.56
N CYS A 70 8.31 0.05 6.92
CA CYS A 70 8.17 1.48 7.24
C CYS A 70 6.72 1.96 7.11
N VAL A 71 6.34 2.93 7.94
CA VAL A 71 4.99 3.53 7.89
C VAL A 71 4.88 4.40 6.63
N GLU A 72 3.99 4.00 5.72
CA GLU A 72 3.79 4.63 4.41
C GLU A 72 2.49 5.43 4.33
N GLY A 73 1.72 5.46 5.41
CA GLY A 73 0.49 6.23 5.50
C GLY A 73 -0.18 6.03 6.85
N ILE A 74 -0.95 7.03 7.27
CA ILE A 74 -1.72 6.99 8.52
C ILE A 74 -3.15 7.48 8.28
N ILE A 75 -4.12 6.87 8.95
CA ILE A 75 -5.54 7.24 8.92
C ILE A 75 -6.08 7.20 10.34
N HIS A 76 -6.62 8.32 10.79
CA HIS A 76 -7.25 8.40 12.11
C HIS A 76 -8.56 7.60 12.13
N MET A 77 -8.83 6.86 13.22
CA MET A 77 -10.01 5.99 13.32
C MET A 77 -11.34 6.74 13.36
N THR A 78 -11.36 7.92 13.98
CA THR A 78 -12.59 8.72 14.18
C THR A 78 -12.71 9.92 13.22
N TYR A 79 -11.67 10.75 13.12
CA TYR A 79 -11.70 11.97 12.30
C TYR A 79 -11.24 11.71 10.86
N PRO A 80 -11.65 12.55 9.88
CA PRO A 80 -11.24 12.43 8.48
C PRO A 80 -9.79 12.89 8.23
N TRP A 81 -8.88 12.50 9.11
CA TRP A 81 -7.47 12.83 9.01
C TRP A 81 -6.72 11.65 8.46
N PHE A 82 -6.02 11.88 7.36
CA PHE A 82 -5.15 10.88 6.79
C PHE A 82 -4.01 11.52 6.01
N SER A 83 -2.96 10.74 5.84
CA SER A 83 -1.81 11.10 5.05
C SER A 83 -1.11 9.87 4.48
N LEU A 84 -0.31 10.09 3.44
CA LEU A 84 0.42 9.08 2.69
C LEU A 84 1.86 9.56 2.54
N GLN A 85 2.83 8.67 2.72
CA GLN A 85 4.25 8.97 2.55
C GLN A 85 4.66 8.91 1.06
N PHE A 86 3.93 8.14 0.26
CA PHE A 86 4.03 8.06 -1.19
C PHE A 86 3.18 9.11 -1.91
N HIS A 87 3.37 9.20 -3.24
CA HIS A 87 2.77 10.19 -4.14
C HIS A 87 1.62 9.60 -4.98
N PRO A 88 0.35 9.66 -4.51
CA PRO A 88 -0.79 9.05 -5.21
C PRO A 88 -1.15 9.72 -6.54
N GLU A 89 -0.62 10.91 -6.81
CA GLU A 89 -0.71 11.62 -8.09
C GLU A 89 0.07 10.93 -9.21
N ALA A 90 0.94 9.96 -8.86
CA ALA A 90 1.74 9.11 -9.72
C ALA A 90 2.82 9.84 -10.53
N SER A 91 2.50 10.92 -11.26
CA SER A 91 3.40 11.78 -12.07
C SER A 91 4.65 11.08 -12.62
N GLY A 92 4.45 9.97 -13.34
CA GLY A 92 5.51 9.12 -13.91
C GLY A 92 5.55 7.69 -13.34
N GLY A 93 4.94 7.46 -12.19
CA GLY A 93 4.77 6.16 -11.54
C GLY A 93 3.40 5.49 -11.77
N PRO A 94 3.10 4.41 -11.04
CA PRO A 94 1.84 3.66 -11.14
C PRO A 94 0.63 4.47 -10.65
N THR A 95 -0.55 4.24 -11.24
CA THR A 95 -1.80 4.96 -10.90
C THR A 95 -2.70 4.21 -9.92
N ASP A 96 -2.21 3.11 -9.34
CA ASP A 96 -2.90 2.18 -8.46
C ASP A 96 -3.57 2.86 -7.24
N THR A 97 -3.02 4.00 -6.78
CA THR A 97 -3.46 4.71 -5.59
C THR A 97 -4.22 6.02 -5.84
N LEU A 98 -4.56 6.34 -7.10
CA LEU A 98 -5.26 7.59 -7.45
C LEU A 98 -6.63 7.73 -6.75
N PHE A 99 -7.25 6.62 -6.35
CA PHE A 99 -8.50 6.63 -5.59
C PHE A 99 -8.39 7.37 -4.25
N LEU A 100 -7.20 7.42 -3.62
CA LEU A 100 -6.99 8.12 -2.35
C LEU A 100 -7.16 9.64 -2.48
N MET A 101 -6.88 10.20 -3.66
CA MET A 101 -7.21 11.60 -3.94
C MET A 101 -8.72 11.81 -4.07
N ARG A 102 -9.45 10.83 -4.61
CA ARG A 102 -10.92 10.86 -4.67
C ARG A 102 -11.52 10.78 -3.26
N ASP A 103 -10.95 9.93 -2.40
CA ASP A 103 -11.34 9.84 -0.98
C ASP A 103 -11.13 11.17 -0.25
N PHE A 104 -10.03 11.89 -0.54
CA PHE A 104 -9.82 13.23 -0.01
C PHE A 104 -10.94 14.19 -0.45
N ILE A 105 -11.23 14.28 -1.74
CA ILE A 105 -12.29 15.15 -2.26
C ILE A 105 -13.65 14.80 -1.62
N TYR A 106 -13.95 13.50 -1.49
CA TYR A 106 -15.17 13.03 -0.84
C TYR A 106 -15.23 13.47 0.64
N SER A 107 -14.11 13.41 1.36
CA SER A 107 -14.04 13.80 2.77
C SER A 107 -14.33 15.29 3.03
N LEU A 108 -14.17 16.16 2.02
CA LEU A 108 -14.53 17.58 2.08
C LEU A 108 -16.05 17.83 2.02
N GLY A 109 -16.84 16.82 1.64
CA GLY A 109 -18.29 16.88 1.51
C GLY A 109 -19.08 16.67 2.81
N LYS A 110 -20.40 16.43 2.67
CA LYS A 110 -21.43 16.57 3.72
C LYS A 110 -21.34 15.68 4.97
N SER A 111 -20.34 14.82 5.12
CA SER A 111 -20.26 13.92 6.28
C SER A 111 -18.90 13.84 6.96
N GLY A 112 -17.86 14.49 6.42
CA GLY A 112 -16.52 14.48 7.03
C GLY A 112 -16.03 13.08 7.38
N SER A 113 -16.50 12.06 6.67
CA SER A 113 -16.13 10.66 6.89
C SER A 113 -15.33 10.20 5.68
N ILE A 114 -14.15 9.63 5.94
CA ILE A 114 -13.41 8.91 4.90
C ILE A 114 -14.14 7.58 4.75
N PRO A 115 -14.54 7.16 3.54
CA PRO A 115 -15.07 5.83 3.34
C PRO A 115 -13.95 4.82 3.63
N LEU A 116 -13.88 4.35 4.87
CA LEU A 116 -13.12 3.16 5.24
C LEU A 116 -13.77 1.97 4.52
N HIS A 117 -13.39 1.77 3.25
CA HIS A 117 -13.77 0.60 2.47
C HIS A 117 -13.08 -0.64 3.06
N ILE A 118 -13.54 -1.10 4.21
CA ILE A 118 -13.19 -2.39 4.77
C ILE A 118 -14.11 -3.41 4.11
N ARG A 119 -13.75 -3.87 2.92
CA ARG A 119 -14.28 -5.14 2.40
C ARG A 119 -13.24 -6.22 2.59
N ARG A 120 -13.43 -7.04 3.62
CA ARG A 120 -12.71 -8.30 3.82
C ARG A 120 -13.60 -9.46 3.38
N HIS A 121 -13.28 -10.03 2.22
CA HIS A 121 -13.58 -11.42 1.94
C HIS A 121 -12.34 -12.05 1.29
N PHE A 122 -11.34 -12.36 2.11
CA PHE A 122 -10.45 -13.46 1.77
C PHE A 122 -11.14 -14.71 2.27
N THR A 123 -11.80 -15.44 1.38
CA THR A 123 -12.21 -16.81 1.68
C THR A 123 -10.93 -17.64 1.68
N SER A 124 -10.55 -18.20 2.83
CA SER A 124 -9.55 -19.26 2.85
C SER A 124 -10.14 -20.43 2.07
N ARG A 125 -9.64 -20.69 0.87
CA ARG A 125 -10.04 -21.86 0.10
C ARG A 125 -9.23 -23.03 0.67
N SER A 126 -9.87 -23.92 1.43
CA SER A 126 -9.28 -25.23 1.70
C SER A 126 -9.19 -25.97 0.37
N MET A 127 -7.99 -26.43 0.00
CA MET A 127 -7.87 -27.38 -1.11
C MET A 127 -8.30 -28.74 -0.59
N GLU A 128 -9.50 -29.16 -0.99
CA GLU A 128 -9.97 -30.53 -0.82
C GLU A 128 -9.64 -31.31 -2.10
N GLY A 129 -8.79 -32.33 -2.01
CA GLY A 129 -8.41 -33.20 -3.13
C GLY A 129 -6.91 -33.29 -3.43
N GLY A 130 -6.54 -34.05 -4.46
CA GLY A 130 -5.17 -34.18 -4.96
C GLY A 130 -4.88 -33.21 -6.12
N ILE A 131 -3.61 -32.80 -6.25
CA ILE A 131 -3.13 -31.91 -7.32
C ILE A 131 -2.36 -32.75 -8.34
N LEU A 132 -2.70 -32.64 -9.63
CA LEU A 132 -1.92 -33.19 -10.74
C LEU A 132 -1.15 -32.05 -11.41
N LEU A 133 0.18 -32.09 -11.32
CA LEU A 133 1.08 -31.16 -12.01
C LEU A 133 1.49 -31.79 -13.35
N LEU A 134 1.25 -31.09 -14.46
CA LEU A 134 1.68 -31.50 -15.79
C LEU A 134 2.90 -30.68 -16.18
N SER A 135 4.03 -31.36 -16.45
CA SER A 135 5.27 -30.72 -16.89
C SER A 135 5.17 -30.19 -18.33
N SER A 136 6.22 -29.51 -18.79
CA SER A 136 6.39 -29.17 -20.20
C SER A 136 6.16 -30.42 -21.08
N GLY A 137 5.16 -30.34 -21.96
CA GLY A 137 4.78 -31.41 -22.87
C GLY A 137 5.68 -31.53 -24.10
N GLY A 138 5.24 -32.32 -25.08
CA GLY A 138 5.90 -32.42 -26.39
C GLY A 138 5.57 -31.26 -27.33
N ILE A 139 6.04 -31.36 -28.57
CA ILE A 139 5.86 -30.32 -29.61
C ILE A 139 4.39 -30.20 -30.01
N SER A 140 3.87 -28.97 -30.01
CA SER A 140 2.56 -28.60 -30.53
C SER A 140 2.71 -27.75 -31.80
N ILE A 141 1.87 -27.99 -32.82
CA ILE A 141 1.88 -27.19 -34.06
C ILE A 141 1.54 -25.74 -33.72
N GLY A 142 2.44 -24.81 -34.03
CA GLY A 142 2.28 -23.37 -33.74
C GLY A 142 2.94 -22.89 -32.44
N GLN A 143 3.37 -23.80 -31.55
CA GLN A 143 4.26 -23.50 -30.42
C GLN A 143 5.62 -24.15 -30.68
N ALA A 144 6.51 -23.44 -31.36
CA ALA A 144 7.84 -23.94 -31.64
C ALA A 144 8.69 -23.94 -30.36
N GLY A 145 8.94 -25.14 -29.80
CA GLY A 145 10.00 -25.38 -28.80
C GLY A 145 9.87 -24.62 -27.48
N GLU A 146 8.66 -24.23 -27.08
CA GLU A 146 8.43 -23.59 -25.79
C GLU A 146 8.61 -24.60 -24.66
N PHE A 147 9.64 -24.39 -23.84
CA PHE A 147 9.88 -25.14 -22.62
C PHE A 147 9.48 -24.27 -21.44
N ASP A 148 8.48 -24.74 -20.69
CA ASP A 148 8.01 -24.06 -19.48
C ASP A 148 8.48 -24.80 -18.22
N TYR A 149 9.18 -24.07 -17.36
CA TYR A 149 9.70 -24.53 -16.08
C TYR A 149 8.90 -23.97 -14.89
N SER A 150 7.69 -23.44 -15.13
CA SER A 150 6.83 -22.83 -14.12
C SER A 150 6.13 -23.82 -13.17
N GLY A 151 6.11 -25.11 -13.53
CA GLY A 151 5.44 -26.19 -12.80
C GLY A 151 6.13 -26.60 -11.51
#